data_AF-D0NCL4-F1
#
_entry.id   AF-D0NCL4-F1
#
_cell.length_a   1.000
_cell.length_b   1.000
_cell.length_c   1.000
_cell.angle_alpha   90.00
_cell.angle_beta   90.00
_cell.angle_gamma   90.00
#
_symmetry.space_group_name_H-M   'P 1'
#
loop_
_entity.id
_entity.type
_entity.pdbx_description
1 polymer ?
#
loop_
_entity_poly.entity_id
_entity_poly.type
_entity_poly.pdbx_seq_one_letter_code
_entity_poly.pdbx_strand_id
1 'polypeptide(L)'
;MLSRTIRQAATQAKRQGARMASTKRSSVNGKGAFDGAYNIFMKSSPVYVTTVLIATLIAEGVYGSATNYIWEANNRGRLYHHIDWSKFAEDEEDEEEDEEEEEEDAHEDDEEDE
;
A
#
# COMPACT_ATOMS: atom_id res chain seq x y z
N MET A 1 -22.59 -52.51 63.05
CA MET A 1 -21.91 -51.25 62.68
C MET A 1 -22.42 -50.75 61.32
N LEU A 2 -23.65 -50.22 61.21
CA LEU A 2 -24.30 -49.95 59.91
C LEU A 2 -25.10 -48.62 59.91
N SER A 3 -24.56 -47.55 60.48
CA SER A 3 -25.31 -46.29 60.66
C SER A 3 -24.57 -45.02 60.22
N ARG A 4 -23.50 -45.13 59.41
CA ARG A 4 -22.67 -43.97 59.01
C ARG A 4 -22.73 -43.57 57.53
N THR A 5 -23.41 -44.30 56.66
CA THR A 5 -23.35 -44.07 55.20
C THR A 5 -24.42 -43.12 54.64
N ILE A 6 -25.55 -42.91 55.33
CA ILE A 6 -26.66 -42.13 54.76
C ILE A 6 -26.40 -40.60 54.79
N ARG A 7 -25.59 -40.13 55.75
CA ARG A 7 -25.29 -38.68 55.89
C ARG A 7 -24.30 -38.14 54.87
N GLN A 8 -23.50 -38.99 54.22
CA GLN A 8 -22.49 -38.54 53.25
C GLN A 8 -23.10 -38.29 51.85
N ALA A 9 -24.11 -39.06 51.44
CA ALA A 9 -24.77 -38.90 50.15
C ALA A 9 -25.53 -37.56 50.02
N ALA A 10 -26.21 -37.12 51.09
CA ALA A 10 -26.94 -35.84 51.09
C ALA A 10 -26.02 -34.61 50.97
N THR A 11 -24.80 -34.69 51.51
CA THR A 11 -23.80 -33.60 51.37
C THR A 11 -23.15 -33.55 50.00
N GLN A 12 -23.11 -34.67 49.27
CA GLN A 12 -22.56 -34.75 47.92
C GLN A 12 -23.54 -34.19 46.88
N ALA A 13 -24.83 -34.49 47.01
CA ALA A 13 -25.89 -33.95 46.15
C ALA A 13 -25.99 -32.41 46.24
N LYS A 14 -25.83 -31.84 47.45
CA LYS A 14 -25.80 -30.38 47.66
C LYS A 14 -24.57 -29.70 47.05
N ARG A 15 -23.42 -30.40 46.98
CA ARG A 15 -22.18 -29.90 46.36
C ARG A 15 -22.13 -30.07 44.84
N GLN A 16 -22.83 -31.08 44.30
CA GLN A 16 -22.95 -31.26 42.84
C GLN A 16 -23.93 -30.27 42.21
N GLY A 17 -25.05 -29.96 42.87
CA GLY A 17 -26.00 -28.93 42.38
C GLY A 17 -25.42 -27.52 42.35
N ALA A 18 -24.50 -27.19 43.26
CA ALA A 18 -23.84 -25.88 43.32
C ALA A 18 -22.76 -25.68 42.23
N ARG A 19 -22.28 -26.74 41.58
CA ARG A 19 -21.27 -26.66 40.50
C ARG A 19 -21.88 -26.59 39.09
N MET A 20 -23.19 -26.79 38.94
CA MET A 20 -23.89 -26.69 37.65
C MET A 20 -24.59 -25.33 37.44
N ALA A 21 -24.52 -24.41 38.41
CA ALA A 21 -25.20 -23.11 38.36
C ALA A 21 -24.38 -21.98 37.71
N SER A 22 -23.28 -22.27 37.03
CA SER A 22 -22.47 -21.25 36.33
C SER A 22 -21.85 -21.78 35.05
N THR A 23 -22.69 -22.25 34.14
CA THR A 23 -22.34 -22.39 32.71
C THR A 23 -23.21 -21.47 31.86
N LYS A 24 -23.57 -20.29 32.36
CA LYS A 24 -23.82 -19.20 31.40
C LYS A 24 -22.46 -18.87 30.80
N ARG A 25 -22.21 -19.30 29.55
CA ARG A 25 -21.12 -18.78 28.72
C ARG A 25 -21.15 -17.26 28.88
N SER A 26 -20.12 -16.68 29.50
CA SER A 26 -20.06 -15.24 29.63
C SER A 26 -20.06 -14.65 28.21
N SER A 27 -20.88 -13.62 27.98
CA SER A 27 -20.88 -12.89 26.70
C SER A 27 -19.60 -12.07 26.51
N VAL A 28 -18.66 -12.15 27.45
CA VAL A 28 -17.31 -11.57 27.38
C VAL A 28 -16.43 -12.34 26.39
N ASN A 29 -16.78 -13.59 26.07
CA ASN A 29 -16.13 -14.42 25.04
C ASN A 29 -17.01 -14.61 23.78
N GLY A 30 -17.93 -13.68 23.52
CA GLY A 30 -18.66 -13.65 22.24
C GLY A 30 -17.70 -13.43 21.06
N LYS A 31 -18.02 -14.03 19.90
CA LYS A 31 -17.22 -13.92 18.68
C LYS A 31 -17.14 -12.44 18.28
N GLY A 32 -16.03 -11.79 18.60
CA GLY A 32 -15.82 -10.36 18.33
C GLY A 32 -15.75 -10.07 16.83
N ALA A 33 -15.97 -8.82 16.43
CA ALA A 33 -15.90 -8.41 15.01
C ALA A 33 -14.55 -8.77 14.34
N PHE A 34 -13.49 -8.86 15.14
CA PHE A 34 -12.14 -9.18 14.68
C PHE A 34 -11.72 -10.63 14.93
N ASP A 35 -12.61 -11.48 15.45
CA ASP A 35 -12.26 -12.85 15.82
C ASP A 35 -11.86 -13.68 14.59
N GLY A 36 -12.46 -13.41 13.43
CA GLY A 36 -12.04 -14.00 12.15
C GLY A 36 -10.61 -13.62 11.76
N ALA A 37 -10.28 -12.32 11.82
CA ALA A 37 -8.94 -11.83 11.50
C ALA A 37 -7.90 -12.35 12.49
N TYR A 38 -8.24 -12.40 13.78
CA TYR A 38 -7.37 -12.94 14.82
C TYR A 38 -7.03 -14.42 14.57
N ASN A 39 -8.04 -15.23 14.25
CA ASN A 39 -7.83 -16.66 13.98
C ASN A 39 -6.99 -16.94 12.73
N ILE A 40 -7.02 -16.05 11.74
CA ILE A 40 -6.27 -16.19 10.48
C ILE A 40 -4.84 -15.69 10.64
N PHE A 41 -4.66 -14.48 11.18
CA PHE A 41 -3.38 -13.77 11.14
C PHE A 41 -2.61 -13.80 12.47
N MET A 42 -3.31 -13.88 13.62
CA MET A 42 -2.70 -13.66 14.94
C MET A 42 -2.62 -14.93 15.80
N LYS A 43 -3.18 -16.06 15.35
CA LYS A 43 -3.24 -17.29 16.14
C LYS A 43 -1.88 -17.97 16.34
N SER A 44 -0.93 -17.80 15.43
CA SER A 44 0.40 -18.43 15.52
C SER A 44 1.51 -17.41 15.36
N SER A 45 2.53 -17.49 16.23
CA SER A 45 3.67 -16.55 16.24
C SER A 45 4.37 -16.38 14.89
N PRO A 46 4.72 -17.45 14.13
CA PRO A 46 5.39 -17.26 12.84
C PRO A 46 4.48 -16.58 11.81
N VAL A 47 3.19 -16.94 11.73
CA VAL A 47 2.23 -16.29 10.81
C VAL A 47 1.99 -14.84 11.19
N TYR A 48 1.92 -14.55 12.49
CA TYR A 48 1.76 -13.19 12.98
C TYR A 48 2.93 -12.31 12.56
N VAL A 49 4.17 -12.76 12.78
CA VAL A 49 5.38 -12.00 12.41
C VAL A 49 5.44 -11.76 10.90
N THR A 50 5.18 -12.78 10.07
CA THR A 50 5.20 -12.61 8.62
C THR A 50 4.10 -11.66 8.15
N THR A 51 2.91 -11.74 8.75
CA THR A 51 1.80 -10.82 8.43
C THR A 51 2.17 -9.38 8.77
N VAL A 52 2.80 -9.14 9.93
CA VAL A 52 3.25 -7.80 10.31
C VAL A 52 4.28 -7.26 9.33
N LEU A 53 5.27 -8.07 8.92
CA LEU A 53 6.28 -7.62 7.95
C LEU A 53 5.65 -7.22 6.61
N ILE A 54 4.75 -8.05 6.08
CA ILE A 54 4.04 -7.76 4.82
C ILE A 54 3.16 -6.51 4.97
N ALA A 55 2.43 -6.40 6.07
CA ALA A 55 1.58 -5.24 6.35
C ALA A 55 2.40 -3.95 6.43
N THR A 56 3.59 -3.98 7.04
CA THR A 56 4.48 -2.81 7.10
C THR A 56 4.95 -2.38 5.72
N LEU A 57 5.32 -3.31 4.84
CA LEU A 57 5.73 -2.95 3.47
C LEU A 57 4.60 -2.27 2.68
N ILE A 58 3.37 -2.78 2.82
CA ILE A 58 2.20 -2.18 2.18
C ILE A 58 1.90 -0.81 2.79
N ALA A 59 1.94 -0.71 4.12
CA ALA A 59 1.70 0.53 4.84
C ALA A 59 2.71 1.61 4.47
N GLU A 60 3.99 1.27 4.33
CA GLU A 60 5.03 2.21 3.91
C GLU A 60 4.74 2.80 2.52
N GLY A 61 4.37 1.95 1.54
CA GLY A 61 4.06 2.41 0.18
C GLY A 61 2.81 3.30 0.12
N VAL A 62 1.76 2.93 0.84
CA VAL A 62 0.52 3.72 0.91
C VAL A 62 0.75 5.02 1.68
N TYR A 63 1.46 4.96 2.80
CA TYR A 63 1.73 6.12 3.64
C TYR A 63 2.63 7.13 2.93
N GLY A 64 3.69 6.67 2.26
CA GLY A 64 4.58 7.52 1.48
C GLY A 64 3.86 8.21 0.34
N SER A 65 3.07 7.47 -0.46
CA SER A 65 2.30 8.07 -1.56
C SER A 65 1.22 9.04 -1.07
N ALA A 66 0.48 8.69 -0.02
CA ALA A 66 -0.57 9.56 0.53
C ALA A 66 0.02 10.85 1.11
N THR A 67 1.11 10.75 1.88
CA THR A 67 1.75 11.92 2.50
C THR A 67 2.33 12.82 1.42
N ASN A 68 3.00 12.25 0.41
CA ASN A 68 3.54 13.02 -0.70
C ASN A 68 2.42 13.72 -1.49
N TYR A 69 1.33 13.01 -1.78
CA TYR A 69 0.16 13.61 -2.44
C TYR A 69 -0.42 14.79 -1.66
N ILE A 70 -0.60 14.64 -0.35
CA ILE A 70 -1.10 15.73 0.51
C ILE A 70 -0.15 16.93 0.49
N TRP A 71 1.16 16.66 0.54
CA TRP A 71 2.18 17.70 0.50
C TRP A 71 2.22 18.41 -0.86
N GLU A 72 2.20 17.67 -1.96
CA GLU A 72 2.16 18.20 -3.32
C GLU A 72 0.90 19.01 -3.59
N ALA A 73 -0.25 18.54 -3.12
CA ALA A 73 -1.51 19.26 -3.24
C ALA A 73 -1.46 20.63 -2.54
N ASN A 74 -0.84 20.70 -1.37
CA ASN A 74 -0.69 21.96 -0.63
C ASN A 74 0.39 22.88 -1.23
N ASN A 75 1.34 22.34 -2.00
CA ASN A 75 2.43 23.10 -2.61
C ASN A 75 2.28 23.23 -4.15
N ARG A 76 1.08 22.97 -4.69
CA ARG A 76 0.83 22.93 -6.13
C ARG A 76 1.36 24.17 -6.86
N GLY A 77 2.04 23.95 -7.99
CA GLY A 77 2.67 25.01 -8.79
C GLY A 77 4.03 25.52 -8.27
N ARG A 78 4.48 25.08 -7.08
CA ARG A 78 5.81 25.43 -6.53
C ARG A 78 6.85 24.33 -6.69
N LEU A 79 6.44 23.17 -7.20
CA LEU A 79 7.33 22.01 -7.38
C LEU A 79 7.87 21.96 -8.80
N TYR A 80 9.10 21.47 -8.92
CA TYR A 80 9.81 21.35 -10.19
C TYR A 80 9.03 20.54 -11.24
N HIS A 81 8.38 19.45 -10.82
CA HIS A 81 7.59 18.60 -11.72
C HIS A 81 6.21 19.16 -12.09
N HIS A 82 5.83 20.33 -11.55
CA HIS A 82 4.64 21.07 -12.00
C HIS A 82 4.95 22.07 -13.12
N ILE A 83 6.23 22.30 -13.41
CA ILE A 83 6.67 23.24 -14.44
C ILE A 83 6.49 22.55 -15.80
N ASP A 84 5.81 23.24 -16.70
CA ASP A 84 5.65 22.83 -18.08
C ASP A 84 6.90 23.24 -18.88
N TRP A 85 7.81 22.27 -19.07
CA TRP A 85 9.06 22.47 -19.80
C TRP A 85 8.86 22.63 -21.30
N SER A 86 7.71 22.22 -21.84
CA SER A 86 7.40 22.39 -23.28
C SER A 86 7.32 23.85 -23.69
N LYS A 87 6.98 24.75 -22.75
CA LYS A 87 6.97 26.21 -22.99
C LYS A 87 8.33 26.84 -23.16
N PHE A 88 9.38 26.10 -22.83
CA PHE A 88 10.77 26.54 -22.95
C PHE A 88 11.54 25.69 -23.97
N ALA A 89 10.88 24.74 -24.63
CA ALA A 89 11.41 24.16 -25.84
C ALA A 89 11.26 25.23 -26.94
N GLU A 90 12.37 25.66 -27.53
CA GLU A 90 12.33 26.40 -28.78
C GLU A 90 11.76 25.45 -29.83
N ASP A 91 10.68 25.84 -30.50
CA ASP A 91 10.10 25.07 -31.60
C ASP A 91 11.18 24.96 -32.69
N GLU A 92 11.77 23.77 -32.86
CA GLU A 92 12.67 23.41 -33.97
C GLU A 92 11.87 23.34 -35.31
N GLU A 93 10.96 24.29 -35.58
CA GLU A 93 10.02 24.27 -36.72
C GLU A 93 10.04 25.57 -37.55
N ASP A 94 11.13 26.35 -37.56
CA ASP A 94 11.30 27.50 -38.49
C ASP A 94 12.72 27.51 -39.12
N GLU A 95 13.14 26.38 -39.70
CA GLU A 95 14.21 26.34 -40.72
C GLU A 95 13.57 26.06 -42.10
N GLU A 96 12.70 26.96 -42.58
CA GLU A 96 12.28 26.98 -43.98
C GLU A 96 13.45 27.44 -44.87
N GLU A 97 14.02 26.48 -45.59
CA GLU A 97 14.58 26.53 -46.95
C GLU A 97 14.79 27.93 -47.58
N ASP A 98 16.01 28.47 -47.51
CA ASP A 98 16.51 29.42 -48.51
C ASP A 98 17.44 28.67 -49.49
N GLU A 99 16.84 28.02 -50.49
CA GLU A 99 17.50 27.62 -51.72
C GLU A 99 17.79 28.87 -52.57
N GLU A 100 18.87 29.61 -52.26
CA GLU A 100 19.38 30.63 -53.18
C GLU A 100 20.20 29.95 -54.29
N GLU A 101 19.54 29.73 -55.44
CA GLU A 101 20.14 29.50 -56.74
C GLU A 101 21.05 30.70 -57.11
N GLU A 102 22.38 30.52 -57.15
CA GLU A 102 23.28 31.45 -57.85
C GLU A 102 24.01 30.76 -59.01
N GLU A 103 24.01 31.48 -60.12
CA GLU A 103 24.08 31.05 -61.52
C GLU A 103 25.38 30.36 -61.98
N GLU A 104 25.22 29.55 -63.03
CA GLU A 104 26.28 29.06 -63.91
C GLU A 104 27.19 30.21 -64.41
N ASP A 105 28.42 30.31 -63.91
CA ASP A 105 29.48 31.01 -64.64
C ASP A 105 30.23 29.99 -65.51
N ALA A 106 29.73 29.86 -66.74
CA ALA A 106 30.37 29.12 -67.81
C ALA A 106 31.68 29.84 -68.19
N HIS A 107 32.80 29.42 -67.60
CA HIS A 107 34.12 29.85 -68.04
C HIS A 107 34.40 29.24 -69.42
N GLU A 108 34.14 30.03 -70.46
CA GLU A 108 34.60 29.86 -71.83
C GLU A 108 36.13 29.60 -71.80
N ASP A 109 36.54 28.37 -72.16
CA ASP A 109 37.90 28.05 -72.53
C ASP A 109 38.13 28.69 -73.91
N ASP A 110 38.64 29.93 -73.89
CA ASP A 110 39.05 30.64 -75.10
C ASP A 110 40.37 30.03 -75.60
N GLU A 111 40.38 29.76 -76.89
CA GLU A 111 41.39 28.98 -77.61
C GLU A 111 42.75 29.69 -77.74
N GLU A 112 43.78 28.87 -78.03
CA GLU A 112 45.00 29.18 -78.81
C GLU A 112 46.10 30.09 -78.19
N ASP A 113 47.28 29.50 -77.93
CA ASP A 113 48.54 29.94 -78.55
C ASP A 113 49.73 28.97 -78.30
N GLU A 114 50.31 28.51 -79.43
CA GLU A 114 51.67 27.96 -79.74
C GLU A 114 52.34 26.85 -78.90
#